data_AF-A0A5J6G2L6-F1
#
_entry.id   AF-A0A5J6G2L6-F1
#
_cell.length_a   1.000
_cell.length_b   1.000
_cell.length_c   1.000
_cell.angle_alpha   90.00
_cell.angle_beta   90.00
_cell.angle_gamma   90.00
#
_symmetry.space_group_name_H-M   'P 1'
#
loop_
_entity.id
_entity.type
_entity.pdbx_description
1 polymer ?
#
loop_
_entity_poly.entity_id
_entity_poly.type
_entity_poly.pdbx_seq_one_letter_code
_entity_poly.pdbx_strand_id
1 'polypeptide(L)'
;MGGATPWSHPIERDVRITGTPRIEMDTEGSDNVMVKLYDVAPDGSAVMFDQQVALAGPSGRVAVDLKSTDWRLAAGHSLAVEVGTIYDGAWIDTPTGDRIKVGDARLQFSVDDPSDDQATEGKRAPYLDTYLKLYTKKKLTERPLSFTVPTARD
;
A
#
# COMPACT_ATOMS: atom_id res chain seq x y z
N MET A 1 15.53 11.63 5.04
CA MET A 1 14.21 11.55 4.38
C MET A 1 13.44 10.40 5.03
N GLY A 2 12.17 10.59 5.34
CA GLY A 2 11.33 9.52 5.87
C GLY A 2 9.90 9.79 5.47
N GLY A 3 9.31 8.91 4.67
CA GLY A 3 7.87 8.91 4.40
C GLY A 3 7.09 8.45 5.63
N ALA A 4 5.78 8.69 5.66
CA ALA A 4 4.90 8.11 6.66
C ALA A 4 4.64 6.64 6.30
N THR A 5 4.55 5.75 7.30
CA THR A 5 4.23 4.33 7.11
C THR A 5 3.29 3.84 8.22
N PRO A 6 2.07 4.40 8.33
CA PRO A 6 1.05 3.88 9.22
C PRO A 6 0.67 2.43 8.91
N TRP A 7 0.38 1.68 9.96
CA TRP A 7 -0.14 0.32 9.86
C TRP A 7 -1.60 0.30 10.34
N SER A 8 -2.40 -0.58 9.75
CA SER A 8 -3.68 -0.94 10.34
C SER A 8 -3.46 -1.73 11.62
N HIS A 9 -4.50 -1.83 12.46
CA HIS A 9 -4.57 -2.95 13.41
C HIS A 9 -4.50 -4.28 12.64
N PRO A 10 -3.94 -5.34 13.23
CA PRO A 10 -4.00 -6.67 12.65
C PRO A 10 -5.44 -7.09 12.37
N ILE A 11 -5.69 -7.66 11.20
CA ILE A 11 -7.04 -8.09 10.83
C ILE A 11 -7.39 -9.40 11.54
N GLU A 12 -8.64 -9.53 11.98
CA GLU A 12 -9.09 -10.69 12.76
C GLU A 12 -9.45 -11.90 11.89
N ARG A 13 -9.91 -11.64 10.66
CA ARG A 13 -10.26 -12.62 9.64
C ARG A 13 -9.58 -12.25 8.33
N ASP A 14 -9.43 -13.23 7.44
CA ASP A 14 -8.92 -12.98 6.10
C ASP A 14 -9.80 -11.95 5.38
N VAL A 15 -9.17 -11.05 4.65
CA VAL A 15 -9.85 -10.02 3.85
C VAL A 15 -9.17 -9.97 2.49
N ARG A 16 -9.98 -9.97 1.41
CA ARG A 16 -9.48 -9.71 0.06
C ARG A 16 -9.68 -8.24 -0.27
N ILE A 17 -8.59 -7.51 -0.54
CA ILE A 17 -8.63 -6.17 -1.14
C ILE A 17 -8.85 -6.35 -2.63
N THR A 18 -9.85 -5.64 -3.18
CA THR A 18 -10.25 -5.75 -4.59
C THR A 18 -10.39 -4.39 -5.27
N GLY A 19 -10.45 -4.42 -6.59
CA GLY A 19 -10.74 -3.24 -7.41
C GLY A 19 -9.54 -2.30 -7.50
N THR A 20 -9.81 -1.00 -7.60
CA THR A 20 -8.78 0.04 -7.72
C THR A 20 -8.75 0.87 -6.44
N PRO A 21 -7.77 0.64 -5.53
CA PRO A 21 -7.59 1.52 -4.38
C PRO A 21 -7.33 2.95 -4.82
N ARG A 22 -7.86 3.91 -4.06
CA ARG A 22 -7.70 5.34 -4.29
C ARG A 22 -7.25 6.02 -3.03
N ILE A 23 -6.24 6.86 -3.13
CA ILE A 23 -5.79 7.71 -2.02
C ILE A 23 -5.94 9.17 -2.37
N GLU A 24 -6.49 9.93 -1.44
CA GLU A 24 -6.57 11.39 -1.52
C GLU A 24 -5.78 11.98 -0.36
N MET A 25 -5.05 13.05 -0.60
CA MET A 25 -4.25 13.73 0.42
C MET A 25 -4.06 15.21 0.07
N ASP A 26 -3.87 16.03 1.09
CA ASP A 26 -3.44 17.43 0.92
C ASP A 26 -1.91 17.50 0.94
N THR A 27 -1.32 18.22 -0.01
CA THR A 27 0.13 18.35 -0.17
C THR A 27 0.57 19.82 -0.18
N GLU A 28 1.73 20.10 0.40
CA GLU A 28 2.48 21.36 0.25
C GLU A 28 3.91 21.08 -0.19
N GLY A 29 4.37 21.69 -1.29
CA GLY A 29 5.69 21.43 -1.92
C GLY A 29 5.58 20.70 -3.26
N SER A 30 6.53 20.93 -4.18
CA SER A 30 6.43 20.44 -5.57
C SER A 30 7.43 19.31 -5.83
N ASP A 31 7.01 18.06 -5.76
CA ASP A 31 7.83 16.90 -6.16
C ASP A 31 6.93 15.68 -6.43
N ASN A 32 7.52 14.52 -6.69
CA ASN A 32 6.81 13.25 -6.78
C ASN A 32 6.42 12.74 -5.39
N VAL A 33 5.14 12.40 -5.26
CA VAL A 33 4.61 11.58 -4.17
C VAL A 33 4.45 10.16 -4.66
N MET A 34 5.02 9.22 -3.91
CA MET A 34 4.89 7.80 -4.14
C MET A 34 4.08 7.19 -3.00
N VAL A 35 3.08 6.38 -3.36
CA VAL A 35 2.28 5.60 -2.42
C VAL A 35 2.56 4.13 -2.65
N LYS A 36 2.75 3.37 -1.57
CA LYS A 36 2.88 1.91 -1.61
C LYS A 36 1.97 1.28 -0.58
N LEU A 37 1.40 0.13 -0.94
CA LEU A 37 0.64 -0.72 -0.03
C LEU A 37 1.42 -1.99 0.27
N TYR A 38 1.43 -2.36 1.54
CA TYR A 38 2.14 -3.51 2.05
C TYR A 38 1.22 -4.43 2.83
N ASP A 39 1.41 -5.73 2.65
CA ASP A 39 0.89 -6.78 3.51
C ASP A 39 1.97 -7.13 4.54
N VAL A 40 1.71 -6.82 5.81
CA VAL A 40 2.67 -6.97 6.90
C VAL A 40 2.30 -8.18 7.77
N ALA A 41 3.17 -9.17 7.81
CA ALA A 41 3.04 -10.35 8.65
C ALA A 41 3.33 -10.03 10.13
N PRO A 42 2.94 -10.90 11.09
CA PRO A 42 3.16 -10.69 12.52
C PRO A 42 4.64 -10.52 12.94
N ASP A 43 5.59 -11.08 12.18
CA ASP A 43 7.02 -10.89 12.41
C ASP A 43 7.54 -9.52 11.92
N GLY A 44 6.70 -8.78 11.20
CA GLY A 44 6.94 -7.48 10.57
C GLY A 44 7.62 -7.55 9.20
N SER A 45 7.77 -8.74 8.62
CA SER A 45 8.06 -8.87 7.19
C SER A 45 6.88 -8.33 6.38
N ALA A 46 7.17 -7.66 5.27
CA ALA A 46 6.15 -6.91 4.53
C ALA A 46 6.30 -7.07 3.02
N VAL A 47 5.29 -7.60 2.34
CA VAL A 47 5.24 -7.71 0.89
C VAL A 47 4.60 -6.46 0.31
N MET A 48 5.32 -5.70 -0.52
CA MET A 48 4.68 -4.62 -1.30
C MET A 48 3.83 -5.25 -2.38
N PHE A 49 2.52 -5.01 -2.36
CA PHE A 49 1.60 -5.56 -3.35
C PHE A 49 1.09 -4.53 -4.35
N ASP A 50 1.18 -3.24 -4.02
CA ASP A 50 0.76 -2.16 -4.91
C ASP A 50 1.59 -0.90 -4.69
N GLN A 51 1.74 -0.10 -5.74
CA GLN A 51 2.37 1.21 -5.68
C GLN A 51 1.90 2.12 -6.82
N GLN A 52 1.90 3.43 -6.59
CA GLN A 52 1.70 4.42 -7.64
C GLN A 52 2.42 5.73 -7.31
N VAL A 53 2.74 6.50 -8.36
CA VAL A 53 3.35 7.83 -8.26
C VAL A 53 2.39 8.89 -8.81
N ALA A 54 2.37 10.05 -8.17
CA ALA A 54 1.77 11.27 -8.72
C ALA A 54 2.66 12.49 -8.48
N LEU A 55 2.54 13.48 -9.35
CA LEU A 55 3.20 14.77 -9.19
C LEU A 55 2.37 15.65 -8.26
N ALA A 56 2.95 16.10 -7.14
CA ALA A 56 2.36 17.13 -6.30
C ALA A 56 2.77 18.52 -6.81
N GLY A 57 1.79 19.43 -6.84
CA GLY A 57 2.05 20.84 -7.11
C GLY A 57 2.35 21.63 -5.82
N PRO A 58 2.62 22.95 -5.92
CA PRO A 58 3.05 23.78 -4.79
C PRO A 58 2.16 23.68 -3.55
N SER A 59 0.85 23.55 -3.76
CA SER A 59 -0.14 23.28 -2.71
C SER A 59 -1.42 22.73 -3.34
N GLY A 60 -2.13 21.85 -2.64
CA GLY A 60 -3.48 21.43 -3.05
C GLY A 60 -3.78 19.98 -2.70
N ARG A 61 -4.90 19.48 -3.24
CA ARG A 61 -5.29 18.09 -3.10
C ARG A 61 -4.73 17.25 -4.23
N VAL A 62 -4.09 16.14 -3.88
CA VAL A 62 -3.64 15.10 -4.80
C VAL A 62 -4.54 13.88 -4.62
N ALA A 63 -5.06 13.35 -5.72
CA ALA A 63 -5.80 12.10 -5.75
C ALA A 63 -5.09 11.13 -6.69
N VAL A 64 -4.87 9.90 -6.23
CA VAL A 64 -4.15 8.87 -6.97
C VAL A 64 -4.95 7.59 -6.95
N ASP A 65 -5.30 7.10 -8.14
CA ASP A 65 -5.78 5.74 -8.32
C ASP A 65 -4.55 4.82 -8.41
N LEU A 66 -4.48 3.82 -7.53
CA LEU A 66 -3.44 2.80 -7.56
C LEU A 66 -3.73 1.78 -8.67
N LYS A 67 -2.92 0.72 -8.78
CA LYS A 67 -3.20 -0.32 -9.76
C LYS A 67 -4.41 -1.12 -9.31
N SER A 68 -5.22 -1.60 -10.25
CA SER A 68 -6.25 -2.56 -9.89
C SER A 68 -5.59 -3.80 -9.29
N THR A 69 -6.08 -4.26 -8.16
CA THR A 69 -5.47 -5.33 -7.37
C THR A 69 -6.50 -6.32 -6.86
N ASP A 70 -6.03 -7.54 -6.62
CA ASP A 70 -6.72 -8.59 -5.88
C ASP A 70 -5.68 -9.18 -4.92
N TRP A 71 -5.80 -8.82 -3.65
CA TRP A 71 -4.81 -9.20 -2.63
C TRP A 71 -5.49 -9.70 -1.36
N ARG A 72 -5.20 -10.94 -0.97
CA ARG A 72 -5.65 -11.50 0.31
C ARG A 72 -4.67 -11.09 1.41
N LEU A 73 -5.16 -10.31 2.37
CA LEU A 73 -4.52 -10.17 3.67
C LEU A 73 -4.99 -11.33 4.56
N ALA A 74 -4.05 -12.01 5.20
CA ALA A 74 -4.34 -13.11 6.11
C ALA A 74 -4.66 -12.61 7.53
N ALA A 75 -5.44 -13.36 8.30
CA ALA A 75 -5.69 -13.10 9.71
C ALA A 75 -4.36 -12.91 10.48
N GLY A 76 -4.31 -11.89 11.33
CA GLY A 76 -3.11 -11.46 12.06
C GLY A 76 -2.17 -10.56 11.27
N HIS A 77 -2.35 -10.40 9.95
CA HIS A 77 -1.57 -9.45 9.15
C HIS A 77 -2.14 -8.03 9.27
N SER A 78 -1.32 -7.04 8.93
CA SER A 78 -1.71 -5.62 8.90
C SER A 78 -1.51 -5.04 7.49
N LEU A 79 -2.40 -4.14 7.08
CA LEU A 79 -2.18 -3.29 5.91
C LEU A 79 -1.29 -2.12 6.31
N ALA A 80 -0.17 -1.92 5.63
CA ALA A 80 0.63 -0.71 5.79
C ALA A 80 0.59 0.16 4.53
N VAL A 81 0.50 1.48 4.74
CA VAL A 81 0.47 2.48 3.67
C VAL A 81 1.71 3.32 3.79
N GLU A 82 2.60 3.27 2.81
CA GLU A 82 3.75 4.15 2.76
C GLU A 82 3.47 5.32 1.84
N VAL A 83 3.57 6.55 2.36
CA VAL A 83 3.54 7.78 1.55
C VAL A 83 4.91 8.44 1.66
N GLY A 84 5.62 8.49 0.54
CA GLY A 84 6.97 9.03 0.44
C GLY A 84 7.23 9.64 -0.93
N THR A 85 8.48 9.57 -1.37
CA THR A 85 8.90 9.98 -2.72
C THR A 85 9.52 8.78 -3.44
N ILE A 86 9.97 8.96 -4.68
CA ILE A 86 10.62 7.91 -5.45
C ILE A 86 12.02 7.65 -4.88
N TYR A 87 12.31 6.41 -4.49
CA TYR A 87 13.63 6.04 -3.95
C TYR A 87 14.10 4.61 -4.30
N ASP A 88 13.22 3.77 -4.86
CA ASP A 88 13.50 2.35 -5.09
C ASP A 88 13.87 2.02 -6.55
N GLY A 89 13.96 3.05 -7.41
CA GLY A 89 14.33 2.91 -8.82
C GLY A 89 13.27 2.25 -9.70
N ALA A 90 12.07 1.97 -9.18
CA ALA A 90 10.95 1.45 -9.98
C ALA A 90 10.39 2.51 -10.95
N TRP A 91 10.71 3.78 -10.70
CA TRP A 91 10.34 4.92 -11.53
C TRP A 91 11.58 5.75 -11.84
N ILE A 92 11.63 6.28 -13.06
CA ILE A 92 12.63 7.25 -13.47
C ILE A 92 12.02 8.63 -13.27
N ASP A 93 12.65 9.46 -12.45
CA ASP A 93 12.21 10.83 -12.17
C ASP A 93 13.36 11.84 -12.26
N THR A 94 12.99 13.12 -12.16
CA THR A 94 13.93 14.22 -11.96
C THR A 94 13.55 14.87 -10.62
N PRO A 95 14.18 14.46 -9.51
CA PRO A 95 13.85 14.98 -8.19
C PRO A 95 14.09 16.49 -8.14
N THR A 96 13.13 17.23 -7.59
CA THR A 96 13.31 18.68 -7.39
C THR A 96 14.17 18.96 -6.16
N GLY A 97 14.16 18.03 -5.19
CA GLY A 97 14.78 18.22 -3.88
C GLY A 97 13.89 18.94 -2.88
N ASP A 98 12.68 19.33 -3.27
CA ASP A 98 11.70 19.95 -2.38
C ASP A 98 11.22 18.98 -1.31
N ARG A 99 10.85 19.54 -0.16
CA ARG A 99 10.16 18.78 0.88
C ARG A 99 8.65 18.91 0.67
N ILE A 100 8.00 17.77 0.44
CA ILE A 100 6.54 17.69 0.46
C ILE A 100 6.06 17.44 1.90
N LYS A 101 5.12 18.26 2.37
CA LYS A 101 4.29 17.92 3.53
C LYS A 101 3.01 17.27 3.05
N VAL A 102 2.58 16.23 3.76
CA VAL A 102 1.34 15.50 3.48
C VAL A 102 0.41 15.63 4.70
N GLY A 103 -0.86 15.91 4.46
CA GLY A 103 -1.94 15.98 5.46
C GLY A 103 -3.24 15.37 4.94
N ASP A 104 -4.20 15.14 5.84
CA ASP A 104 -5.55 14.59 5.56
C ASP A 104 -5.57 13.42 4.55
N ALA A 105 -4.62 12.50 4.67
CA ALA A 105 -4.53 11.36 3.77
C ALA A 105 -5.66 10.35 4.06
N ARG A 106 -6.40 9.95 3.02
CA ARG A 106 -7.53 9.02 3.08
C ARG A 106 -7.39 7.97 2.00
N LEU A 107 -7.22 6.72 2.41
CA LEU A 107 -7.21 5.57 1.52
C LEU A 107 -8.61 4.95 1.45
N GLN A 108 -9.10 4.73 0.24
CA GLN A 108 -10.37 4.08 -0.09
C GLN A 108 -10.07 2.84 -0.92
N PHE A 109 -10.72 1.71 -0.61
CA PHE A 109 -10.58 0.46 -1.36
C PHE A 109 -11.81 -0.42 -1.12
N SER A 110 -12.02 -1.36 -2.03
CA SER A 110 -13.07 -2.38 -1.87
C SER A 110 -12.48 -3.60 -1.16
N VAL A 111 -13.32 -4.26 -0.38
CA VAL A 111 -12.99 -5.51 0.32
C VAL A 111 -14.02 -6.58 -0.01
N ASP A 112 -13.60 -7.83 0.03
CA ASP A 112 -14.41 -9.03 -0.16
C ASP A 112 -14.02 -10.11 0.86
N ASP A 113 -14.93 -11.06 1.12
CA ASP A 113 -14.74 -12.19 2.03
C ASP A 113 -14.23 -13.42 1.24
N PRO A 114 -12.98 -13.86 1.43
CA PRO A 114 -12.42 -14.99 0.68
C PRO A 114 -12.76 -16.37 1.27
N SER A 115 -13.62 -16.46 2.29
CA SER A 115 -13.87 -17.72 3.01
C SER A 115 -14.53 -18.82 2.17
N ASP A 116 -15.34 -18.43 1.18
CA ASP A 116 -16.02 -19.35 0.27
C ASP A 116 -15.27 -19.58 -1.06
N ASP A 117 -14.04 -19.07 -1.18
CA ASP A 117 -13.23 -19.25 -2.37
C ASP A 117 -12.90 -20.72 -2.62
N GLN A 118 -13.12 -21.15 -3.87
CA GLN A 118 -12.56 -22.40 -4.37
C GLN A 118 -11.39 -22.09 -5.30
N ALA A 119 -10.21 -22.56 -4.92
CA ALA A 119 -9.03 -22.42 -5.75
C ALA A 119 -9.28 -23.09 -7.11
N THR A 120 -9.12 -22.34 -8.19
CA THR A 120 -9.15 -22.90 -9.55
C THR A 120 -8.04 -23.93 -9.72
N GLU A 121 -8.25 -24.92 -10.58
CA GLU A 121 -7.20 -25.89 -10.91
C GLU A 121 -5.95 -25.17 -11.43
N GLY A 122 -4.79 -25.47 -10.84
CA GLY A 122 -3.55 -24.81 -11.21
C GLY A 122 -2.41 -25.13 -10.27
N LYS A 123 -1.18 -24.91 -10.77
CA LYS A 123 0.03 -24.90 -9.93
C LYS A 123 0.32 -23.47 -9.51
N ARG A 124 1.22 -23.31 -8.54
CA ARG A 124 1.76 -22.01 -8.11
C ARG A 124 2.16 -21.15 -9.32
N ALA A 125 1.82 -19.86 -9.30
CA ALA A 125 2.16 -18.96 -10.38
C ALA A 125 3.70 -18.90 -10.58
N PRO A 126 4.23 -19.07 -11.82
CA PRO A 126 5.67 -19.18 -12.05
C PRO A 126 6.50 -17.98 -11.57
N TYR A 127 5.92 -16.78 -11.55
CA TYR A 127 6.62 -15.56 -11.14
C TYR A 127 6.50 -15.25 -9.63
N LEU A 128 5.64 -15.95 -8.88
CA LEU A 128 5.30 -15.60 -7.50
C LEU A 128 6.53 -15.62 -6.58
N ASP A 129 7.38 -16.64 -6.67
CA ASP A 129 8.57 -16.72 -5.80
C ASP A 129 9.57 -15.60 -6.10
N THR A 130 9.69 -15.23 -7.38
CA THR A 130 10.55 -14.10 -7.78
C THR A 130 9.98 -12.79 -7.26
N TYR A 131 8.67 -12.59 -7.39
CA TYR A 131 7.97 -11.42 -6.87
C TYR A 131 8.18 -11.26 -5.36
N LEU A 132 7.89 -12.32 -4.58
CA LEU A 132 8.05 -12.31 -3.13
C LEU A 132 9.51 -12.00 -2.75
N LYS A 133 10.49 -12.58 -3.43
CA LYS A 133 11.90 -12.30 -3.17
C LYS A 133 12.27 -10.84 -3.42
N LEU A 134 11.73 -10.22 -4.46
CA LEU A 134 12.06 -8.84 -4.84
C LEU A 134 11.33 -7.79 -3.99
N TYR A 135 10.09 -8.08 -3.59
CA TYR A 135 9.19 -7.07 -2.99
C TYR A 135 8.89 -7.29 -1.50
N THR A 136 9.45 -8.34 -0.88
CA THR A 136 9.38 -8.51 0.57
C THR A 136 10.50 -7.73 1.27
N LYS A 137 10.11 -6.76 2.10
CA LYS A 137 10.99 -6.16 3.11
C LYS A 137 11.04 -7.10 4.33
N LYS A 138 12.24 -7.47 4.79
CA LYS A 138 12.41 -8.33 5.99
C LYS A 138 11.83 -7.71 7.26
N LYS A 139 11.90 -6.38 7.35
CA LYS A 139 11.28 -5.61 8.41
C LYS A 139 10.84 -4.28 7.84
N LEU A 140 9.55 -3.98 7.91
CA LEU A 140 9.04 -2.65 7.65
C LEU A 140 9.04 -1.87 8.97
N THR A 141 9.49 -0.61 8.92
CA THR A 141 9.45 0.27 10.09
C THR A 141 8.09 0.93 10.16
N GLU A 142 7.31 0.63 11.18
CA GLU A 142 6.07 1.34 11.48
C GLU A 142 6.38 2.79 11.90
N ARG A 143 5.54 3.73 11.48
CA ARG A 143 5.62 5.13 11.90
C ARG A 143 4.30 5.56 12.54
N PRO A 144 4.35 6.44 13.54
CA PRO A 144 3.22 6.70 14.44
C PRO A 144 2.05 7.35 13.70
N LEU A 145 1.09 6.53 13.29
CA LEU A 145 -0.26 6.80 12.80
C LEU A 145 -0.88 5.39 12.62
N SER A 146 -2.13 5.15 13.05
CA SER A 146 -2.79 3.85 12.85
C SER A 146 -4.21 4.03 12.33
N PHE A 147 -4.72 2.99 11.66
CA PHE A 147 -6.07 2.95 11.13
C PHE A 147 -6.65 1.53 11.24
N THR A 148 -7.86 1.31 10.73
CA THR A 148 -8.50 -0.01 10.70
C THR A 148 -8.94 -0.33 9.29
N VAL A 149 -8.78 -1.59 8.89
CA VAL A 149 -9.30 -2.10 7.62
C VAL A 149 -10.78 -2.47 7.82
N PRO A 150 -11.69 -2.05 6.91
CA PRO A 150 -13.08 -2.49 6.98
C PRO A 150 -13.19 -4.01 6.86
N THR A 151 -14.12 -4.61 7.61
CA THR A 151 -14.52 -5.99 7.35
C THR A 151 -15.36 -6.04 6.09
N ALA A 152 -15.21 -7.11 5.29
CA ALA A 152 -16.19 -7.43 4.27
C ALA A 152 -17.56 -7.56 4.96
N ARG A 153 -18.61 -6.96 4.39
CA ARG A 153 -19.97 -7.14 4.90
C ARG A 153 -20.47 -8.50 4.43
N ASP A 154 -21.08 -9.24 5.35
CA ASP A 154 -21.78 -10.49 5.05
C ASP A 154 -22.96 -10.25 4.08
#